data_AF-A0A8T8SAB9-F1
#
_entry.id   AF-A0A8T8SAB9-F1
#
_cell.length_a   1.000
_cell.length_b   1.000
_cell.length_c   1.000
_cell.angle_alpha   90.00
_cell.angle_beta   90.00
_cell.angle_gamma   90.00
#
_symmetry.space_group_name_H-M   'P 1'
#
loop_
_entity.id
_entity.type
_entity.pdbx_description
1 polymer ?
#
loop_
_entity_poly.entity_id
_entity_poly.type
_entity_poly.pdbx_seq_one_letter_code
_entity_poly.pdbx_strand_id
1 'polypeptide(L)'
;AADAVAKQLAGLEQTREPLPWSKPEAPLRFQDPKLEELATVGIAFHHAGMVLDDRRAVEQAFLSGSIKVLCATTTLATGVNLPAYCVIIRGTKQYAGGGWAEISDLDFVQMIGRAGRPQFDAEGVAVVMTQNDQKQHYTELASGNTVIESSLAAELVEHINAELVLRGTSSKQAVEQWIEGTFLHVRLLKNPAWYNLDESAASKTSKEVMQSIVEDALNQLNQHDLATASGESADELAAT
;
A
#
# COMPACT_ATOMS: atom_id res chain seq x y z
N ALA A 1 6.24 17.96 -10.93
CA ALA A 1 5.97 18.55 -9.59
C ALA A 1 7.07 19.50 -9.18
N ALA A 2 8.34 19.05 -9.19
CA ALA A 2 9.51 19.89 -8.91
C ALA A 2 9.53 21.20 -9.71
N ASP A 3 9.24 21.17 -11.02
CA ASP A 3 9.15 22.40 -11.84
C ASP A 3 8.10 23.40 -11.36
N ALA A 4 6.95 22.91 -10.89
CA ALA A 4 5.89 23.79 -10.40
C ALA A 4 6.33 24.51 -9.11
N VAL A 5 7.01 23.79 -8.22
CA VAL A 5 7.59 24.37 -7.00
C VAL A 5 8.70 25.36 -7.34
N ALA A 6 9.58 25.01 -8.28
CA ALA A 6 10.66 25.90 -8.75
C ALA A 6 10.09 27.18 -9.38
N LYS A 7 9.02 27.08 -10.18
CA LYS A 7 8.34 28.24 -10.76
C LYS A 7 7.69 29.13 -9.71
N GLN A 8 7.08 28.55 -8.68
CA GLN A 8 6.52 29.33 -7.57
C GLN A 8 7.62 30.05 -6.78
N LEU A 9 8.73 29.37 -6.49
CA LEU A 9 9.88 29.96 -5.81
C LEU A 9 10.47 31.14 -6.62
N ALA A 10 10.63 30.98 -7.93
CA ALA A 10 11.09 32.05 -8.81
C ALA A 10 10.14 33.25 -8.84
N GLY A 11 8.83 33.02 -8.68
CA GLY A 11 7.83 34.09 -8.52
C GLY A 11 8.04 34.89 -7.24
N LEU A 12 8.30 34.22 -6.11
CA LEU A 12 8.59 34.88 -4.82
C LEU A 12 9.87 35.72 -4.87
N GLU A 13 10.90 35.24 -5.59
CA GLU A 13 12.13 36.02 -5.81
C GLU A 13 11.85 37.33 -6.55
N GLN A 14 10.95 37.30 -7.53
CA GLN A 14 10.56 38.49 -8.31
C GLN A 14 9.74 39.49 -7.47
N THR A 15 8.90 39.01 -6.56
CA THR A 15 8.11 39.86 -5.66
C THR A 15 8.91 40.39 -4.46
N ARG A 16 10.19 40.00 -4.32
CA ARG A 16 11.08 40.33 -3.19
C ARG A 16 10.52 39.88 -1.83
N GLU A 17 9.69 38.85 -1.85
CA GLU A 17 9.24 38.19 -0.64
C GLU A 17 10.38 37.35 -0.03
N PRO A 18 10.41 37.16 1.30
CA PRO A 18 11.40 36.31 1.92
C PRO A 18 11.25 34.87 1.40
N LEU A 19 12.36 34.31 0.89
CA LEU A 19 12.35 32.93 0.43
C LEU A 19 12.11 31.96 1.60
N PRO A 20 11.39 30.85 1.38
CA PRO A 20 11.10 29.91 2.46
C PRO A 20 12.34 29.14 2.95
N TRP A 21 13.41 29.10 2.15
CA TRP A 21 14.70 28.54 2.53
C TRP A 21 15.87 29.21 1.80
N SER A 22 17.08 29.05 2.34
CA SER A 22 18.33 29.47 1.68
C SER A 22 18.75 28.48 0.59
N LYS A 23 19.36 29.00 -0.48
CA LYS A 23 19.97 28.17 -1.53
C LYS A 23 21.12 27.33 -0.97
N PRO A 24 21.44 26.17 -1.58
CA PRO A 24 22.55 25.35 -1.12
C PRO A 24 23.87 26.11 -1.15
N GLU A 25 24.70 25.92 -0.13
CA GLU A 25 26.01 26.61 -0.01
C GLU A 25 27.04 26.09 -1.02
N ALA A 26 26.95 24.81 -1.38
CA ALA A 26 27.84 24.16 -2.33
C ALA A 26 27.06 23.69 -3.57
N PRO A 27 27.66 23.78 -4.77
CA PRO A 27 27.02 23.28 -5.98
C PRO A 27 26.92 21.75 -5.93
N LEU A 28 25.70 21.24 -6.09
CA LEU A 28 25.43 19.82 -6.26
C LEU A 28 25.58 19.45 -7.75
N ARG A 29 26.28 18.37 -8.05
CA ARG A 29 26.53 17.89 -9.42
C ARG A 29 25.74 16.62 -9.67
N PHE A 30 25.00 16.58 -10.78
CA PHE A 30 24.21 15.42 -11.22
C PHE A 30 24.44 15.16 -12.70
N GLN A 31 24.16 13.93 -13.14
CA GLN A 31 24.24 13.57 -14.56
C GLN A 31 23.05 14.14 -15.34
N ASP A 32 21.87 14.16 -14.73
CA ASP A 32 20.69 14.80 -15.31
C ASP A 32 20.80 16.35 -15.23
N PRO A 33 20.86 17.06 -16.37
CA PRO A 33 20.97 18.52 -16.39
C PRO A 33 19.77 19.21 -15.73
N LYS A 34 18.58 18.61 -15.79
CA LYS A 34 17.37 19.16 -15.19
C LYS A 34 17.41 19.05 -13.68
N LEU A 35 17.95 17.94 -13.16
CA LEU A 35 18.18 17.76 -11.74
C LEU A 35 19.23 18.75 -11.22
N GLU A 36 20.32 18.96 -11.96
CA GLU A 36 21.35 19.95 -11.63
C GLU A 36 20.78 21.37 -11.58
N GLU A 37 19.95 21.76 -12.55
CA GLU A 37 19.26 23.06 -12.56
C GLU A 37 18.41 23.25 -11.29
N LEU A 38 17.54 22.29 -10.96
CA LEU A 38 16.64 22.36 -9.80
C LEU A 38 17.41 22.37 -8.48
N ALA A 39 18.51 21.62 -8.42
CA ALA A 39 19.32 21.52 -7.21
C ALA A 39 19.94 22.85 -6.81
N THR A 40 20.20 23.77 -7.74
CA THR A 40 20.73 25.13 -7.45
C THR A 40 19.82 25.94 -6.52
N VAL A 41 18.53 25.61 -6.46
CA VAL A 41 17.54 26.25 -5.58
C VAL A 41 17.08 25.33 -4.45
N GLY A 42 17.78 24.22 -4.21
CA GLY A 42 17.47 23.28 -3.13
C GLY A 42 16.25 22.39 -3.38
N ILE A 43 15.86 22.21 -4.66
CA ILE A 43 14.75 21.35 -5.07
C ILE A 43 15.32 20.15 -5.85
N ALA A 44 14.79 18.96 -5.64
CA ALA A 44 15.12 17.78 -6.45
C ALA A 44 13.90 16.91 -6.71
N PHE A 45 14.05 15.94 -7.61
CA PHE A 45 13.08 14.88 -7.82
C PHE A 45 13.69 13.49 -7.59
N HIS A 46 12.85 12.51 -7.26
CA HIS A 46 13.25 11.11 -7.07
C HIS A 46 12.23 10.17 -7.71
N HIS A 47 12.68 9.33 -8.64
CA HIS A 47 11.85 8.28 -9.25
C HIS A 47 12.70 7.10 -9.73
N ALA A 48 12.04 5.95 -9.97
CA ALA A 48 12.72 4.72 -10.40
C ALA A 48 13.52 4.86 -11.71
N GLY A 49 13.08 5.75 -12.61
CA GLY A 49 13.78 6.02 -13.89
C GLY A 49 15.08 6.83 -13.80
N MET A 50 15.50 7.28 -12.61
CA MET A 50 16.77 8.00 -12.44
C MET A 50 17.98 7.05 -12.40
N VAL A 51 19.12 7.54 -12.89
CA VAL A 51 20.41 6.84 -12.74
C VAL A 51 20.71 6.63 -11.26
N LEU A 52 21.26 5.47 -10.92
CA LEU A 52 21.49 5.06 -9.52
C LEU A 52 22.37 6.06 -8.75
N ASP A 53 23.41 6.59 -9.40
CA ASP A 53 24.32 7.55 -8.78
C ASP A 53 23.61 8.86 -8.43
N ASP A 54 22.79 9.39 -9.34
CA ASP A 54 21.98 10.59 -9.09
C ASP A 54 20.97 10.35 -7.96
N ARG A 55 20.33 9.17 -7.89
CA ARG A 55 19.42 8.83 -6.77
C ARG A 55 20.12 8.87 -5.43
N ARG A 56 21.29 8.22 -5.33
CA ARG A 56 22.10 8.21 -4.10
C ARG A 56 22.56 9.61 -3.72
N ALA A 57 23.00 10.40 -4.70
CA ALA A 57 23.44 11.77 -4.48
C ALA A 57 22.29 12.67 -3.97
N VAL A 58 21.09 12.54 -4.54
CA VAL A 58 19.90 13.25 -4.07
C VAL A 58 19.51 12.85 -2.64
N GLU A 59 19.52 11.55 -2.33
CA GLU A 59 19.22 11.05 -1.00
C GLU A 59 20.19 11.63 0.05
N GLN A 60 21.49 11.61 -0.23
CA GLN A 60 22.50 12.19 0.67
C GLN A 60 22.35 13.71 0.80
N ALA A 61 22.11 14.41 -0.30
CA ALA A 61 21.94 15.86 -0.29
C ALA A 61 20.64 16.30 0.42
N PHE A 62 19.60 15.46 0.42
CA PHE A 62 18.39 15.69 1.22
C PHE A 62 18.64 15.46 2.72
N LEU A 63 19.33 14.37 3.08
CA LEU A 63 19.69 14.08 4.47
C LEU A 63 20.62 15.13 5.09
N SER A 64 21.58 15.66 4.31
CA SER A 64 22.44 16.77 4.74
C SER A 64 21.72 18.11 4.80
N GLY A 65 20.49 18.19 4.29
CA GLY A 65 19.71 19.42 4.22
C GLY A 65 20.17 20.41 3.14
N SER A 66 21.02 19.99 2.20
CA SER A 66 21.37 20.79 1.01
C SER A 66 20.17 20.90 0.06
N ILE A 67 19.39 19.83 -0.09
CA ILE A 67 18.07 19.83 -0.73
C ILE A 67 17.02 20.01 0.36
N LYS A 68 16.13 20.99 0.19
CA LYS A 68 15.04 21.29 1.13
C LYS A 68 13.72 20.66 0.71
N VAL A 69 13.50 20.52 -0.59
CA VAL A 69 12.26 19.95 -1.15
C VAL A 69 12.60 18.82 -2.10
N LEU A 70 12.10 17.62 -1.78
CA LEU A 70 12.23 16.44 -2.63
C LEU A 70 10.86 16.02 -3.17
N CYS A 71 10.69 16.06 -4.49
CA CYS A 71 9.48 15.59 -5.16
C CYS A 71 9.65 14.14 -5.61
N ALA A 72 8.94 13.20 -4.99
CA ALA A 72 9.12 11.78 -5.28
C ALA A 72 7.86 11.09 -5.82
N THR A 73 8.04 9.97 -6.52
CA THR A 73 6.98 9.02 -6.83
C THR A 73 6.69 8.10 -5.64
N THR A 74 5.53 7.42 -5.63
CA THR A 74 5.08 6.51 -4.56
C THR A 74 6.14 5.45 -4.19
N THR A 75 6.94 5.01 -5.15
CA THR A 75 8.03 4.04 -4.96
C THR A 75 9.07 4.46 -3.93
N LEU A 76 9.24 5.75 -3.62
CA LEU A 76 10.15 6.19 -2.56
C LEU A 76 9.67 5.78 -1.17
N ALA A 77 8.35 5.68 -0.97
CA ALA A 77 7.77 5.28 0.31
C ALA A 77 8.21 3.86 0.71
N THR A 78 8.54 3.02 -0.27
CA THR A 78 8.99 1.63 -0.09
C THR A 78 10.48 1.49 -0.37
N GLY A 79 11.26 0.94 0.58
CA GLY A 79 12.62 0.46 0.31
C GLY A 79 13.78 1.45 0.48
N VAL A 80 13.54 2.70 0.91
CA VAL A 80 14.61 3.65 1.26
C VAL A 80 14.33 4.30 2.62
N ASN A 81 15.33 4.42 3.48
CA ASN A 81 15.20 5.10 4.78
C ASN A 81 15.46 6.61 4.65
N LEU A 82 14.50 7.35 4.11
CA LEU A 82 14.60 8.79 3.91
C LEU A 82 13.48 9.53 4.67
N PRO A 83 13.66 9.81 5.98
CA PRO A 83 12.67 10.54 6.76
C PRO A 83 12.71 12.04 6.44
N ALA A 84 11.56 12.71 6.53
CA ALA A 84 11.42 14.13 6.32
C ALA A 84 10.59 14.75 7.45
N TYR A 85 10.87 16.00 7.84
CA TYR A 85 10.02 16.70 8.81
C TYR A 85 8.56 16.76 8.34
N CYS A 86 8.36 17.14 7.07
CA CYS A 86 7.05 17.23 6.45
C CYS A 86 6.95 16.35 5.20
N VAL A 87 5.85 15.59 5.10
CA VAL A 87 5.48 14.83 3.91
C VAL A 87 4.18 15.38 3.35
N ILE A 88 4.16 15.66 2.04
CA ILE A 88 2.98 16.17 1.34
C ILE A 88 2.54 15.13 0.31
N ILE A 89 1.36 14.54 0.53
CA ILE A 89 0.71 13.65 -0.45
C ILE A 89 -0.15 14.52 -1.37
N ARG A 90 0.38 14.80 -2.57
CA ARG A 90 -0.27 15.67 -3.56
C ARG A 90 -1.21 14.85 -4.45
N GLY A 91 -2.46 14.71 -4.01
CA GLY A 91 -3.47 13.90 -4.67
C GLY A 91 -3.39 12.44 -4.25
N THR A 92 -4.54 11.80 -4.10
CA THR A 92 -4.65 10.40 -3.66
C THR A 92 -5.12 9.46 -4.76
N LYS A 93 -5.28 9.95 -5.99
CA LYS A 93 -5.64 9.13 -7.15
C LYS A 93 -4.40 8.76 -7.97
N GLN A 94 -4.32 7.49 -8.34
CA GLN A 94 -3.32 6.95 -9.25
C GLN A 94 -3.99 6.22 -10.42
N TYR A 95 -3.30 6.16 -11.55
CA TYR A 95 -3.76 5.38 -12.69
C TYR A 95 -3.23 3.95 -12.57
N ALA A 96 -4.12 2.98 -12.33
CA ALA A 96 -3.80 1.58 -12.14
C ALA A 96 -4.88 0.70 -12.81
N GLY A 97 -4.46 -0.42 -13.39
CA GLY A 97 -5.41 -1.39 -13.97
C GLY A 97 -6.29 -0.84 -15.11
N GLY A 98 -5.85 0.21 -15.82
CA GLY A 98 -6.62 0.82 -16.91
C GLY A 98 -7.63 1.89 -16.47
N GLY A 99 -7.62 2.30 -15.20
CA GLY A 99 -8.50 3.35 -14.69
C GLY A 99 -7.85 4.20 -13.60
N TRP A 100 -8.55 5.26 -13.20
CA TRP A 100 -8.18 6.03 -12.02
C TRP A 100 -8.75 5.37 -10.77
N ALA A 101 -7.89 5.06 -9.81
CA ALA A 101 -8.24 4.49 -8.52
C ALA A 101 -7.55 5.27 -7.39
N GLU A 102 -8.05 5.16 -6.16
CA GLU A 102 -7.33 5.67 -5.00
C GLU A 102 -6.01 4.90 -4.80
N ILE A 103 -5.04 5.55 -4.16
CA ILE A 103 -3.84 4.88 -3.66
C ILE A 103 -4.22 3.82 -2.63
N SER A 104 -3.44 2.75 -2.55
CA SER A 104 -3.70 1.72 -1.55
C SER A 104 -3.51 2.27 -0.13
N ASP A 105 -4.27 1.73 0.82
CA ASP A 105 -4.15 2.09 2.24
C ASP A 105 -2.71 1.86 2.75
N LEU A 106 -2.05 0.80 2.25
CA LEU A 106 -0.65 0.52 2.55
C LEU A 106 0.28 1.62 2.04
N ASP A 107 0.16 2.02 0.77
CA ASP A 107 0.99 3.09 0.21
C ASP A 107 0.80 4.40 0.97
N PHE A 108 -0.45 4.71 1.34
CA PHE A 108 -0.77 5.86 2.17
C PHE A 108 -0.04 5.82 3.52
N VAL A 109 -0.17 4.71 4.26
CA VAL A 109 0.49 4.53 5.56
C VAL A 109 2.02 4.59 5.43
N GLN A 110 2.59 4.00 4.37
CA GLN A 110 4.03 4.04 4.09
C GLN A 110 4.51 5.47 3.80
N MET A 111 3.72 6.27 3.06
CA MET A 111 4.05 7.67 2.78
C MET A 111 4.02 8.53 4.05
N ILE A 112 2.93 8.48 4.83
CA ILE A 112 2.84 9.29 6.06
C ILE A 112 3.86 8.85 7.12
N GLY A 113 4.25 7.57 7.12
CA GLY A 113 5.28 7.04 8.02
C GLY A 113 6.69 7.61 7.78
N ARG A 114 6.89 8.37 6.69
CA ARG A 114 8.13 9.12 6.44
C ARG A 114 8.15 10.49 7.12
N ALA A 115 7.00 10.96 7.63
CA ALA A 115 6.90 12.23 8.32
C ALA A 115 7.47 12.12 9.75
N GLY A 116 8.31 13.07 10.10
CA GLY A 116 9.07 13.10 11.36
C GLY A 116 10.44 12.44 11.22
N ARG A 117 11.47 13.09 11.77
CA ARG A 117 12.83 12.55 11.86
C ARG A 117 13.15 12.23 13.31
N PRO A 118 13.08 10.94 13.72
CA PRO A 118 13.46 10.54 15.07
C PRO A 118 14.85 11.08 15.39
N GLN A 119 15.03 11.61 16.61
CA GLN A 119 16.27 12.24 17.10
C GLN A 119 16.57 13.67 16.59
N PHE A 120 15.91 14.14 15.52
CA PHE A 120 16.14 15.49 14.97
C PHE A 120 14.96 16.43 15.24
N ASP A 121 13.73 15.94 15.10
CA ASP A 121 12.52 16.75 15.27
C ASP A 121 11.69 16.24 16.45
N ALA A 122 11.00 17.16 17.14
CA ALA A 122 10.04 16.83 18.20
C ALA A 122 8.69 16.35 17.63
N GLU A 123 8.39 16.70 16.38
CA GLU A 123 7.15 16.39 15.68
C GLU A 123 7.41 16.16 14.19
N GLY A 124 6.46 15.54 13.51
CA GLY A 124 6.43 15.39 12.06
C GLY A 124 5.06 15.77 11.52
N VAL A 125 5.01 16.30 10.29
CA VAL A 125 3.77 16.81 9.70
C VAL A 125 3.48 16.07 8.40
N ALA A 126 2.34 15.38 8.34
CA ALA A 126 1.81 14.82 7.10
C ALA A 126 0.66 15.69 6.58
N VAL A 127 0.77 16.19 5.34
CA VAL A 127 -0.27 16.95 4.66
C VAL A 127 -0.85 16.12 3.53
N VAL A 128 -2.14 15.80 3.61
CA VAL A 128 -2.83 14.95 2.63
C VAL A 128 -3.78 15.82 1.81
N MET A 129 -3.51 15.93 0.51
CA MET A 129 -4.37 16.64 -0.43
C MET A 129 -5.27 15.62 -1.16
N THR A 130 -6.52 15.51 -0.75
CA THR A 130 -7.48 14.52 -1.27
C THR A 130 -8.84 15.16 -1.57
N GLN A 131 -9.76 14.39 -2.15
CA GLN A 131 -11.15 14.79 -2.37
C GLN A 131 -11.93 14.74 -1.04
N ASN A 132 -12.96 15.58 -0.90
CA ASN A 132 -13.67 15.74 0.38
C ASN A 132 -14.36 14.44 0.85
N ASP A 133 -14.81 13.61 -0.07
CA ASP A 133 -15.41 12.29 0.19
C ASP A 133 -14.41 11.29 0.76
N GLN A 134 -13.13 11.38 0.39
CA GLN A 134 -12.06 10.50 0.89
C GLN A 134 -11.41 10.98 2.19
N LYS A 135 -11.71 12.20 2.64
CA LYS A 135 -11.09 12.80 3.83
C LYS A 135 -11.26 11.92 5.08
N GLN A 136 -12.46 11.37 5.28
CA GLN A 136 -12.75 10.55 6.45
C GLN A 136 -11.92 9.26 6.44
N HIS A 137 -11.88 8.56 5.31
CA HIS A 137 -11.08 7.35 5.10
C HIS A 137 -9.62 7.55 5.49
N TYR A 138 -8.97 8.58 4.95
CA TYR A 138 -7.56 8.86 5.26
C TYR A 138 -7.32 9.33 6.70
N THR A 139 -8.31 9.96 7.32
CA THR A 139 -8.24 10.36 8.74
C THR A 139 -8.28 9.12 9.65
N GLU A 140 -9.17 8.18 9.34
CA GLU A 140 -9.28 6.92 10.08
C GLU A 140 -8.02 6.07 9.91
N LEU A 141 -7.50 5.94 8.68
CA LEU A 141 -6.22 5.26 8.42
C LEU A 141 -5.06 5.89 9.19
N ALA A 142 -4.94 7.21 9.17
CA ALA A 142 -3.87 7.92 9.88
C ALA A 142 -3.98 7.78 11.41
N SER A 143 -5.17 7.51 11.95
CA SER A 143 -5.37 7.28 13.38
C SER A 143 -4.80 5.94 13.87
N GLY A 144 -4.53 5.01 12.95
CA GLY A 144 -4.03 3.66 13.29
C GLY A 144 -5.08 2.74 13.92
N ASN A 145 -6.36 3.13 13.93
CA ASN A 145 -7.45 2.35 14.52
C ASN A 145 -8.20 1.47 13.51
N THR A 146 -7.80 1.48 12.25
CA THR A 146 -8.45 0.69 11.21
C THR A 146 -8.29 -0.80 11.49
N VAL A 147 -9.42 -1.50 11.53
CA VAL A 147 -9.43 -2.96 11.73
C VAL A 147 -9.01 -3.64 10.43
N ILE A 148 -7.96 -4.44 10.49
CA ILE A 148 -7.51 -5.26 9.37
C ILE A 148 -8.33 -6.54 9.31
N GLU A 149 -8.97 -6.78 8.16
CA GLU A 149 -9.70 -8.01 7.85
C GLU A 149 -8.84 -8.93 6.97
N SER A 150 -9.18 -10.22 6.93
CA SER A 150 -8.48 -11.21 6.12
C SER A 150 -9.00 -11.19 4.68
N SER A 151 -8.10 -11.15 3.70
CA SER A 151 -8.45 -11.32 2.28
C SER A 151 -8.49 -12.78 1.84
N LEU A 152 -8.12 -13.73 2.71
CA LEU A 152 -8.00 -15.15 2.34
C LEU A 152 -9.32 -15.76 1.86
N ALA A 153 -10.48 -15.28 2.35
CA ALA A 153 -11.77 -15.80 1.93
C ALA A 153 -12.05 -15.55 0.43
N ALA A 154 -11.59 -14.42 -0.11
CA ALA A 154 -11.77 -14.08 -1.53
C ALA A 154 -10.88 -14.93 -2.45
N GLU A 155 -9.67 -15.25 -1.99
CA GLU A 155 -8.67 -16.00 -2.76
C GLU A 155 -8.60 -17.49 -2.37
N LEU A 156 -9.61 -17.98 -1.64
CA LEU A 156 -9.54 -19.31 -1.02
C LEU A 156 -9.43 -20.44 -2.05
N VAL A 157 -10.10 -20.28 -3.20
CA VAL A 157 -10.10 -21.23 -4.32
C VAL A 157 -8.67 -21.55 -4.77
N GLU A 158 -7.86 -20.53 -5.00
CA GLU A 158 -6.47 -20.70 -5.47
C GLU A 158 -5.61 -21.43 -4.43
N HIS A 159 -5.79 -21.10 -3.15
CA HIS A 159 -5.02 -21.71 -2.08
C HIS A 159 -5.39 -23.17 -1.84
N ILE A 160 -6.69 -23.51 -1.87
CA ILE A 160 -7.14 -24.90 -1.79
C ILE A 160 -6.61 -25.70 -2.98
N ASN A 161 -6.72 -25.16 -4.20
CA ASN A 161 -6.19 -25.82 -5.39
C ASN A 161 -4.68 -26.12 -5.25
N ALA A 162 -3.90 -25.14 -4.81
CA ALA A 162 -2.47 -25.31 -4.59
C ALA A 162 -2.15 -26.42 -3.56
N GLU A 163 -2.89 -26.46 -2.44
CA GLU A 163 -2.71 -27.51 -1.43
C GLU A 163 -3.10 -28.90 -1.97
N LEU A 164 -4.19 -29.02 -2.75
CA LEU A 164 -4.60 -30.28 -3.38
C LEU A 164 -3.52 -30.80 -4.34
N VAL A 165 -2.96 -29.93 -5.19
CA VAL A 165 -1.88 -30.30 -6.11
C VAL A 165 -0.62 -30.75 -5.37
N LEU A 166 -0.30 -30.12 -4.22
CA LEU A 166 0.90 -30.46 -3.44
C LEU A 166 0.76 -31.73 -2.62
N ARG A 167 -0.41 -31.99 -2.04
CA ARG A 167 -0.64 -33.11 -1.10
C ARG A 167 -1.34 -34.31 -1.72
N GLY A 168 -1.88 -34.17 -2.93
CA GLY A 168 -2.58 -35.23 -3.67
C GLY A 168 -4.05 -35.33 -3.31
N THR A 169 -4.37 -35.68 -2.05
CA THR A 169 -5.76 -35.76 -1.57
C THR A 169 -5.97 -34.95 -0.29
N SER A 170 -7.17 -34.41 -0.12
CA SER A 170 -7.63 -33.69 1.06
C SER A 170 -9.12 -33.98 1.31
N SER A 171 -9.70 -33.36 2.33
CA SER A 171 -11.14 -33.45 2.60
C SER A 171 -11.70 -32.09 3.01
N LYS A 172 -13.02 -31.91 2.92
CA LYS A 172 -13.68 -30.69 3.43
C LYS A 172 -13.28 -30.39 4.87
N GLN A 173 -13.25 -31.41 5.72
CA GLN A 173 -12.85 -31.28 7.12
C GLN A 173 -11.38 -30.87 7.28
N ALA A 174 -10.48 -31.36 6.42
CA ALA A 174 -9.08 -30.96 6.45
C ALA A 174 -8.89 -29.50 6.01
N VAL A 175 -9.67 -29.02 5.03
CA VAL A 175 -9.70 -27.61 4.62
C VAL A 175 -10.21 -26.72 5.74
N GLU A 176 -11.31 -27.11 6.42
CA GLU A 176 -11.82 -26.40 7.59
C GLU A 176 -10.75 -26.29 8.70
N GLN A 177 -10.09 -27.41 9.03
CA GLN A 177 -8.99 -27.42 10.02
C GLN A 177 -7.79 -26.56 9.59
N TRP A 178 -7.48 -26.52 8.30
CA TRP A 178 -6.42 -25.65 7.79
C TRP A 178 -6.77 -24.17 8.01
N ILE A 179 -8.02 -23.77 7.72
CA ILE A 179 -8.51 -22.40 7.94
C ILE A 179 -8.42 -22.01 9.41
N GLU A 180 -8.69 -22.93 10.35
CA GLU A 180 -8.57 -22.67 11.80
C GLU A 180 -7.19 -22.16 12.21
N GLY A 181 -6.13 -22.50 11.47
CA GLY A 181 -4.76 -22.02 11.69
C GLY A 181 -4.44 -20.65 11.07
N THR A 182 -5.40 -19.98 10.42
CA THR A 182 -5.15 -18.77 9.62
C THR A 182 -5.69 -17.49 10.28
N PHE A 183 -5.25 -16.34 9.77
CA PHE A 183 -5.80 -15.04 10.17
C PHE A 183 -7.30 -14.90 9.86
N LEU A 184 -7.80 -15.60 8.82
CA LEU A 184 -9.23 -15.63 8.49
C LEU A 184 -10.06 -16.16 9.66
N HIS A 185 -9.65 -17.26 10.29
CA HIS A 185 -10.37 -17.84 11.42
C HIS A 185 -10.43 -16.87 12.62
N VAL A 186 -9.30 -16.24 12.95
CA VAL A 186 -9.24 -15.22 14.02
C VAL A 186 -10.22 -14.07 13.76
N ARG A 187 -10.36 -13.63 12.51
CA ARG A 187 -11.29 -12.57 12.13
C ARG A 187 -12.74 -13.03 12.06
N LEU A 188 -13.02 -14.23 11.56
CA LEU A 188 -14.36 -14.83 11.56
C LEU A 188 -14.95 -14.92 12.97
N LEU A 189 -14.13 -15.23 13.99
CA LEU A 189 -14.58 -15.25 15.39
C LEU A 189 -14.95 -13.86 15.94
N LYS A 190 -14.38 -12.79 15.39
CA LYS A 190 -14.59 -11.41 15.87
C LYS A 190 -15.65 -10.66 15.07
N ASN A 191 -15.71 -10.88 13.77
CA ASN A 191 -16.57 -10.16 12.83
C ASN A 191 -17.09 -11.10 11.73
N PRO A 192 -17.92 -12.11 12.07
CA PRO A 192 -18.43 -13.07 11.09
C PRO A 192 -19.27 -12.41 9.98
N ALA A 193 -19.95 -11.31 10.30
CA ALA A 193 -20.80 -10.59 9.35
C ALA A 193 -20.02 -10.02 8.15
N TRP A 194 -18.74 -9.67 8.32
CA TRP A 194 -17.89 -9.17 7.23
C TRP A 194 -17.68 -10.21 6.11
N TYR A 195 -17.68 -11.48 6.47
CA TYR A 195 -17.41 -12.59 5.55
C TYR A 195 -18.67 -13.28 5.05
N ASN A 196 -19.85 -12.87 5.52
CA ASN A 196 -21.11 -13.47 5.11
C ASN A 196 -21.57 -12.83 3.79
N LEU A 197 -21.29 -13.52 2.68
CA LEU A 197 -21.66 -13.07 1.34
C LEU A 197 -23.18 -13.19 1.06
N ASP A 198 -23.91 -13.93 1.89
CA ASP A 198 -25.37 -14.09 1.79
C ASP A 198 -26.09 -13.02 2.63
N GLU A 199 -26.51 -11.92 2.00
CA GLU A 199 -27.32 -10.86 2.63
C GLU A 199 -28.71 -11.36 3.11
N SER A 200 -29.18 -12.51 2.61
CA SER A 200 -30.53 -13.02 2.86
C SER A 200 -30.66 -13.97 4.06
N ALA A 201 -29.56 -14.31 4.74
CA ALA A 201 -29.57 -15.31 5.82
C ALA A 201 -29.65 -14.68 7.22
N ALA A 202 -30.29 -15.38 8.16
CA ALA A 202 -30.23 -15.07 9.59
C ALA A 202 -28.77 -14.95 10.08
N SER A 203 -28.55 -14.32 11.23
CA SER A 203 -27.21 -14.18 11.84
C SER A 203 -26.52 -15.54 11.99
N LYS A 204 -25.68 -15.90 11.00
CA LYS A 204 -24.87 -17.13 11.00
C LYS A 204 -23.77 -17.01 12.06
N THR A 205 -23.47 -18.13 12.73
CA THR A 205 -22.30 -18.26 13.60
C THR A 205 -21.01 -18.24 12.77
N SER A 206 -19.88 -17.92 13.39
CA SER A 206 -18.57 -17.94 12.71
C SER A 206 -18.25 -19.29 12.04
N LYS A 207 -18.72 -20.39 12.64
CA LYS A 207 -18.56 -21.73 12.08
C LYS A 207 -19.39 -21.93 10.82
N GLU A 208 -20.67 -21.52 10.84
CA GLU A 208 -21.56 -21.63 9.68
C GLU A 208 -21.06 -20.75 8.51
N VAL A 209 -20.55 -19.55 8.81
CA VAL A 209 -19.93 -18.68 7.79
C VAL A 209 -18.69 -19.36 7.19
N MET A 210 -17.80 -19.93 8.01
CA MET A 210 -16.63 -20.66 7.52
C MET A 210 -17.01 -21.82 6.61
N GLN A 211 -18.01 -22.62 7.01
CA GLN A 211 -18.48 -23.77 6.23
C GLN A 211 -19.07 -23.33 4.89
N SER A 212 -19.80 -22.22 4.85
CA SER A 212 -20.31 -21.61 3.61
C SER A 212 -19.16 -21.23 2.68
N ILE A 213 -18.15 -20.52 3.18
CA ILE A 213 -16.99 -20.08 2.38
C ILE A 213 -16.23 -21.28 1.80
N VAL A 214 -16.03 -22.33 2.59
CA VAL A 214 -15.37 -23.57 2.12
C VAL A 214 -16.21 -24.24 1.04
N GLU A 215 -17.51 -24.36 1.24
CA GLU A 215 -18.41 -25.00 0.30
C GLU A 215 -18.48 -24.23 -1.03
N ASP A 216 -18.55 -22.91 -0.99
CA ASP A 216 -18.50 -22.05 -2.17
C ASP A 216 -17.18 -22.21 -2.93
N ALA A 217 -16.05 -22.27 -2.23
CA ALA A 217 -14.75 -22.47 -2.85
C ALA A 217 -14.61 -23.85 -3.52
N LEU A 218 -15.07 -24.92 -2.85
CA LEU A 218 -15.07 -26.27 -3.41
C LEU A 218 -15.99 -26.39 -4.63
N ASN A 219 -17.17 -25.75 -4.58
CA ASN A 219 -18.09 -25.69 -5.70
C ASN A 219 -17.45 -25.00 -6.91
N GLN A 220 -16.72 -23.90 -6.71
CA GLN A 220 -15.99 -23.21 -7.78
C GLN A 220 -14.88 -24.08 -8.38
N LEU A 221 -14.11 -24.79 -7.54
CA LEU A 221 -13.07 -25.71 -8.03
C LEU A 221 -13.66 -26.82 -8.91
N ASN A 222 -14.78 -27.41 -8.49
CA ASN A 222 -15.47 -28.45 -9.26
C ASN A 222 -16.08 -27.89 -10.55
N GLN A 223 -16.65 -26.68 -10.52
CA GLN A 223 -17.18 -26.01 -11.73
C GLN A 223 -16.11 -25.72 -12.79
N HIS A 224 -14.86 -25.58 -12.37
CA HIS A 224 -13.72 -25.31 -13.25
C HIS A 224 -12.85 -26.55 -13.54
N ASP A 225 -13.33 -27.75 -13.17
CA ASP A 225 -12.60 -29.02 -13.35
C ASP A 225 -11.19 -29.02 -12.71
N LEU A 226 -11.02 -28.29 -11.60
CA LEU A 226 -9.74 -28.18 -10.88
C LEU A 226 -9.63 -29.20 -9.74
N ALA A 227 -10.76 -29.67 -9.22
CA ALA A 227 -10.81 -30.70 -8.19
C ALA A 227 -11.94 -31.69 -8.47
N THR A 228 -11.68 -32.97 -8.23
CA THR A 228 -12.68 -34.04 -8.32
C THR A 228 -12.92 -34.66 -6.94
N ALA A 229 -14.15 -35.08 -6.69
CA ALA A 229 -14.42 -35.99 -5.59
C ALA A 229 -13.89 -37.38 -5.97
N SER A 230 -12.84 -37.84 -5.32
CA SER A 230 -12.18 -39.11 -5.64
C SER A 230 -12.27 -40.05 -4.44
N GLY A 231 -13.00 -41.17 -4.54
CA GLY A 231 -13.02 -42.21 -3.51
C GLY A 231 -14.41 -42.82 -3.25
N GLU A 232 -14.44 -43.92 -2.50
CA GLU A 232 -15.68 -44.61 -2.07
C GLU A 232 -16.51 -43.80 -1.05
N SER A 233 -15.94 -42.73 -0.47
CA SER A 233 -16.63 -41.72 0.33
C SER A 233 -16.70 -40.39 -0.42
N ALA A 234 -17.85 -39.72 -0.39
CA ALA A 234 -18.10 -38.46 -1.09
C ALA A 234 -17.29 -37.25 -0.55
N ASP A 235 -16.41 -37.45 0.41
CA ASP A 235 -15.72 -36.40 1.18
C ASP A 235 -14.24 -36.23 0.82
N GLU A 236 -13.68 -37.09 -0.02
CA GLU A 236 -12.26 -37.03 -0.44
C GLU A 236 -12.12 -36.22 -1.75
N LEU A 237 -11.24 -35.22 -1.72
CA LEU A 237 -10.97 -34.25 -2.77
C LEU A 237 -9.57 -34.50 -3.33
N ALA A 238 -9.45 -34.59 -4.66
CA ALA A 238 -8.16 -34.65 -5.35
C ALA A 238 -8.07 -33.56 -6.42
N ALA A 239 -6.85 -33.07 -6.67
CA ALA A 239 -6.59 -32.26 -7.84
C ALA A 239 -6.82 -33.09 -9.12
N THR A 240 -7.34 -32.45 -10.16
CA THR A 240 -7.55 -33.07 -11.49
C THR A 240 -6.28 -32.99 -12.32
#